data_AF-A0A897MQ23-F1
#
_entry.id   AF-A0A897MQ23-F1
#
_cell.length_a   1.000
_cell.length_b   1.000
_cell.length_c   1.000
_cell.angle_alpha   90.00
_cell.angle_beta   90.00
_cell.angle_gamma   90.00
#
_symmetry.space_group_name_H-M   'P 1'
#
loop_
_entity.id
_entity.type
_entity.pdbx_description
1 polymer ?
#
loop_
_entity_poly.entity_id
_entity_poly.type
_entity_poly.pdbx_seq_one_letter_code
_entity_poly.pdbx_strand_id
1 'polypeptide(L)'
;MLSYPIARVLVSLVDEHVLIRKYAHAEAAAARERFEADLSSDTQLKSTSDERLTVDHLLAEFDLTGDVRPAPEGYRIAVGSYLRLSADLDGEEWRLVNRALSNGSVPVEEAELHDLLQQAIRDRITEGLPLSVPDPIAAGLDDAVDSLDESLADRQLSTDFDAVRPDLFPPCVKALLDRVEAGDELNHTGRFTLTAFLTSVGMSPGEVAELSAGDEFNDETIQYQAAHLGENGTGEYPPPSCATMDTFGLCVDKDELCSEIDHPLTYYDERLDASAE
;
A
#
# COMPACT_ATOMS: atom_id res chain seq x y z
N MET A 1 -21.05 6.26 17.25
CA MET A 1 -21.13 7.28 16.19
C MET A 1 -19.92 8.22 16.15
N LEU A 2 -19.20 8.47 17.25
CA LEU A 2 -17.98 9.31 17.23
C LEU A 2 -16.69 8.56 16.84
N SER A 3 -16.71 7.23 16.79
CA SER A 3 -15.52 6.42 16.48
C SER A 3 -14.94 6.71 15.10
N TYR A 4 -15.79 6.84 14.07
CA TYR A 4 -15.37 7.13 12.70
C TYR A 4 -14.65 8.48 12.55
N PRO A 5 -15.24 9.63 12.97
CA PRO A 5 -14.54 10.92 12.85
C PRO A 5 -13.30 11.01 13.75
N ILE A 6 -13.29 10.41 14.94
CA ILE A 6 -12.10 10.40 15.81
C ILE A 6 -10.98 9.56 15.18
N ALA A 7 -11.28 8.39 14.62
CA ALA A 7 -10.29 7.56 13.95
C ALA A 7 -9.65 8.30 12.76
N ARG A 8 -10.43 9.02 11.95
CA ARG A 8 -9.89 9.85 10.87
C ARG A 8 -8.98 10.95 11.37
N VAL A 9 -9.33 11.61 12.48
CA VAL A 9 -8.45 12.62 13.11
C VAL A 9 -7.14 11.99 13.54
N LEU A 10 -7.17 10.88 14.29
CA LEU A 10 -5.95 10.19 14.74
C LEU A 10 -5.06 9.74 13.57
N VAL A 11 -5.64 9.10 12.56
CA VAL A 11 -4.92 8.67 11.36
C VAL A 11 -4.31 9.85 10.60
N SER A 12 -4.98 11.01 10.60
CA SER A 12 -4.46 12.23 9.97
C SER A 12 -3.39 12.94 10.80
N LEU A 13 -3.39 12.77 12.12
CA LEU A 13 -2.37 13.33 13.01
C LEU A 13 -1.07 12.53 12.93
N VAL A 14 -1.17 11.20 12.84
CA VAL A 14 -0.03 10.30 12.60
C VAL A 14 0.55 10.50 11.20
N ASP A 15 -0.31 10.71 10.19
CA ASP A 15 0.07 11.00 8.80
C ASP A 15 0.98 9.94 8.12
N GLU A 16 0.89 8.70 8.58
CA GLU A 16 1.61 7.57 7.98
C GLU A 16 0.82 6.95 6.83
N HIS A 17 1.42 6.89 5.63
CA HIS A 17 0.79 6.36 4.40
C HIS A 17 0.24 4.94 4.59
N VAL A 18 1.00 4.08 5.28
CA VAL A 18 0.61 2.69 5.59
C VAL A 18 -0.62 2.66 6.48
N LEU A 19 -0.69 3.56 7.48
CA LEU A 19 -1.83 3.66 8.39
C LEU A 19 -3.08 4.14 7.64
N ILE A 20 -2.96 5.18 6.81
CA ILE A 20 -4.06 5.69 5.97
C ILE A 20 -4.61 4.58 5.08
N ARG A 21 -3.75 3.87 4.35
CA ARG A 21 -4.16 2.78 3.46
C ARG A 21 -4.85 1.65 4.23
N LYS A 22 -4.30 1.23 5.36
CA LYS A 22 -4.86 0.17 6.20
C LYS A 22 -6.21 0.56 6.79
N TYR A 23 -6.32 1.79 7.28
CA TYR A 23 -7.56 2.36 7.80
C TYR A 23 -8.64 2.41 6.71
N ALA A 24 -8.33 2.98 5.54
CA ALA A 24 -9.27 3.07 4.43
C ALA A 24 -9.76 1.70 3.97
N HIS A 25 -8.87 0.70 3.89
CA HIS A 25 -9.25 -0.66 3.55
C HIS A 25 -10.19 -1.29 4.59
N ALA A 26 -9.87 -1.17 5.87
CA ALA A 26 -10.69 -1.72 6.96
C ALA A 26 -12.07 -1.06 7.04
N GLU A 27 -12.16 0.27 6.90
CA GLU A 27 -13.43 0.98 6.90
C GLU A 27 -14.26 0.68 5.66
N ALA A 28 -13.64 0.54 4.48
CA ALA A 28 -14.35 0.14 3.27
C ALA A 28 -14.93 -1.27 3.40
N ALA A 29 -14.18 -2.23 3.94
CA ALA A 29 -14.67 -3.58 4.23
C ALA A 29 -15.84 -3.56 5.22
N ALA A 30 -15.71 -2.81 6.32
CA ALA A 30 -16.79 -2.66 7.30
C ALA A 30 -18.02 -1.94 6.72
N ALA A 31 -17.83 -0.98 5.81
CA ALA A 31 -18.92 -0.32 5.10
C ALA A 31 -19.65 -1.28 4.17
N ARG A 32 -18.92 -2.17 3.49
CA ARG A 32 -19.50 -3.26 2.69
C ARG A 32 -20.38 -4.18 3.50
N GLU A 33 -19.87 -4.72 4.59
CA GLU A 33 -20.66 -5.60 5.46
C GLU A 33 -21.98 -4.94 5.89
N ARG A 34 -21.95 -3.63 6.19
CA ARG A 34 -23.13 -2.86 6.58
C ARG A 34 -24.10 -2.67 5.43
N PHE A 35 -23.64 -2.21 4.26
CA PHE A 35 -24.57 -1.98 3.16
C PHE A 35 -25.15 -3.28 2.59
N GLU A 36 -24.39 -4.39 2.59
CA GLU A 36 -24.91 -5.71 2.18
C GLU A 36 -25.98 -6.20 3.16
N ALA A 37 -25.78 -6.00 4.46
CA ALA A 37 -26.78 -6.30 5.47
C ALA A 37 -28.04 -5.45 5.29
N ASP A 38 -27.90 -4.15 4.99
CA ASP A 38 -29.03 -3.25 4.78
C ASP A 38 -29.82 -3.62 3.51
N LEU A 39 -29.13 -3.90 2.40
CA LEU A 39 -29.73 -4.30 1.12
C LEU A 39 -30.46 -5.65 1.20
N SER A 40 -29.93 -6.61 1.97
CA SER A 40 -30.55 -7.93 2.17
C SER A 40 -31.70 -7.93 3.18
N SER A 41 -31.80 -6.90 4.02
CA SER A 41 -32.81 -6.83 5.06
C SER A 41 -34.21 -6.46 4.53
N ASP A 42 -35.01 -7.46 4.19
CA ASP A 42 -36.43 -7.32 3.82
C ASP A 42 -37.35 -6.94 5.02
N THR A 43 -36.75 -6.55 6.14
CA THR A 43 -37.44 -6.32 7.41
C THR A 43 -38.13 -4.96 7.46
N GLN A 44 -39.42 -4.95 7.13
CA GLN A 44 -40.40 -3.87 7.36
C GLN A 44 -40.60 -3.45 8.84
N LEU A 45 -39.69 -3.78 9.76
CA LEU A 45 -39.89 -3.60 11.19
C LEU A 45 -38.64 -3.01 11.84
N LYS A 46 -38.52 -1.69 11.74
CA LYS A 46 -38.13 -0.78 12.84
C LYS A 46 -38.35 0.66 12.37
N SER A 47 -39.38 1.28 12.95
CA SER A 47 -39.65 2.70 12.84
C SER A 47 -38.55 3.51 13.54
N THR A 48 -37.57 3.98 12.78
CA THR A 48 -36.96 5.31 12.89
C THR A 48 -36.61 5.75 11.48
N SER A 49 -36.70 7.04 11.21
CA SER A 49 -36.69 7.67 9.88
C SER A 49 -35.36 7.61 9.13
N ASP A 50 -34.70 6.46 9.08
CA ASP A 50 -33.53 6.25 8.23
C ASP A 50 -34.03 5.81 6.85
N GLU A 51 -33.75 6.63 5.83
CA GLU A 51 -33.93 6.25 4.43
C GLU A 51 -33.24 4.91 4.21
N ARG A 52 -34.00 3.88 3.80
CA ARG A 52 -33.41 2.58 3.48
C ARG A 52 -32.32 2.80 2.45
N LEU A 53 -31.11 2.37 2.77
CA LEU A 53 -29.99 2.42 1.84
C LEU A 53 -30.34 1.55 0.63
N THR A 54 -30.30 2.14 -0.56
CA THR A 54 -30.51 1.41 -1.82
C THR A 54 -29.24 1.46 -2.66
N VAL A 55 -29.13 0.54 -3.62
CA VAL A 55 -28.05 0.58 -4.62
C VAL A 55 -28.03 1.94 -5.33
N ASP A 56 -29.19 2.49 -5.68
CA ASP A 56 -29.26 3.83 -6.31
C ASP A 56 -28.70 4.95 -5.42
N HIS A 57 -28.88 4.90 -4.09
CA HIS A 57 -28.28 5.87 -3.17
C HIS A 57 -26.77 5.73 -3.12
N LEU A 58 -26.24 4.50 -3.05
CA LEU A 58 -24.80 4.25 -3.11
C LEU A 58 -24.21 4.74 -4.43
N LEU A 59 -24.86 4.43 -5.56
CA LEU A 59 -24.43 4.90 -6.86
C LEU A 59 -24.44 6.43 -6.95
N ALA A 60 -25.41 7.11 -6.34
CA ALA A 60 -25.44 8.56 -6.30
C ALA A 60 -24.31 9.15 -5.45
N GLU A 61 -24.02 8.57 -4.29
CA GLU A 61 -22.96 9.03 -3.38
C GLU A 61 -21.56 8.99 -4.01
N PHE A 62 -21.33 8.04 -4.93
CA PHE A 62 -20.05 7.85 -5.63
C PHE A 62 -20.07 8.33 -7.09
N ASP A 63 -21.04 9.14 -7.49
CA ASP A 63 -21.17 9.70 -8.84
C ASP A 63 -21.27 8.64 -9.97
N LEU A 64 -21.80 7.45 -9.65
CA LEU A 64 -21.93 6.30 -10.55
C LEU A 64 -23.32 6.14 -11.18
N THR A 65 -24.31 6.97 -10.83
CA THR A 65 -25.69 6.87 -11.34
C THR A 65 -25.77 6.91 -12.88
N GLY A 66 -24.87 7.64 -13.54
CA GLY A 66 -24.80 7.71 -15.00
C GLY A 66 -24.11 6.52 -15.66
N ASP A 67 -23.28 5.81 -14.89
CA ASP A 67 -22.34 4.80 -15.37
C ASP A 67 -22.84 3.38 -15.15
N VAL A 68 -23.62 3.15 -14.09
CA VAL A 68 -24.15 1.83 -13.73
C VAL A 68 -25.63 1.76 -14.08
N ARG A 69 -26.03 0.72 -14.80
CA ARG A 69 -27.43 0.46 -15.16
C ARG A 69 -27.83 -0.98 -14.83
N PRO A 70 -29.04 -1.23 -14.33
CA PRO A 70 -29.53 -2.58 -14.13
C PRO A 70 -29.66 -3.32 -15.47
N ALA A 71 -29.38 -4.62 -15.44
CA ALA A 71 -29.48 -5.55 -16.56
C ALA A 71 -30.14 -6.87 -16.10
N PRO A 72 -30.62 -7.73 -17.02
CA PRO A 72 -31.29 -8.98 -16.65
C PRO A 72 -30.47 -9.93 -15.77
N GLU A 73 -29.14 -9.88 -15.90
CA GLU A 73 -28.17 -10.77 -15.23
C GLU A 73 -27.29 -10.00 -14.23
N GLY A 74 -27.76 -8.86 -13.71
CA GLY A 74 -27.01 -8.02 -12.78
C GLY A 74 -26.96 -6.56 -13.24
N TYR A 75 -25.77 -6.05 -13.52
CA TYR A 75 -25.55 -4.67 -13.88
C TYR A 75 -24.66 -4.50 -15.11
N ARG A 76 -24.72 -3.32 -15.71
CA ARG A 76 -23.78 -2.86 -16.73
C ARG A 76 -23.13 -1.58 -16.26
N ILE A 77 -21.80 -1.58 -16.22
CA ILE A 77 -21.00 -0.42 -15.84
C ILE A 77 -20.27 0.15 -17.05
N ALA A 78 -20.22 1.47 -17.18
CA ALA A 78 -19.43 2.15 -18.20
C ALA A 78 -17.95 1.79 -18.05
N VAL A 79 -17.29 1.46 -19.17
CA VAL A 79 -15.91 0.94 -19.15
C VAL A 79 -14.91 1.84 -18.44
N GLY A 80 -15.08 3.17 -18.51
CA GLY A 80 -14.21 4.12 -17.82
C GLY A 80 -14.31 4.00 -16.30
N SER A 81 -15.51 3.87 -15.76
CA SER A 81 -15.73 3.70 -14.31
C SER A 81 -15.39 2.30 -13.85
N TYR A 82 -15.59 1.28 -14.69
CA TYR A 82 -15.07 -0.06 -14.42
C TYR A 82 -13.54 -0.05 -14.26
N LEU A 83 -12.80 0.47 -15.24
CA LEU A 83 -11.33 0.49 -15.21
C LEU A 83 -10.78 1.27 -14.02
N ARG A 84 -11.43 2.38 -13.64
CA ARG A 84 -11.05 3.16 -12.46
C ARG A 84 -11.21 2.34 -11.19
N LEU A 85 -12.38 1.73 -10.99
CA LEU A 85 -12.72 1.00 -9.77
C LEU A 85 -12.08 -0.40 -9.69
N SER A 86 -11.64 -0.98 -10.80
CA SER A 86 -11.05 -2.30 -10.83
C SER A 86 -9.52 -2.29 -10.82
N ALA A 87 -8.89 -1.11 -10.82
CA ALA A 87 -7.43 -0.99 -10.97
C ALA A 87 -6.65 -1.64 -9.81
N ASP A 88 -7.17 -1.51 -8.59
CA ASP A 88 -6.55 -2.00 -7.36
C ASP A 88 -7.15 -3.31 -6.84
N LEU A 89 -8.04 -3.94 -7.62
CA LEU A 89 -8.64 -5.22 -7.26
C LEU A 89 -7.74 -6.38 -7.70
N ASP A 90 -7.51 -7.31 -6.78
CA ASP A 90 -6.75 -8.52 -7.05
C ASP A 90 -7.56 -9.52 -7.88
N GLY A 91 -6.93 -10.11 -8.90
CA GLY A 91 -7.52 -11.18 -9.70
C GLY A 91 -7.48 -10.92 -11.21
N GLU A 92 -7.24 -11.97 -11.99
CA GLU A 92 -7.25 -11.86 -13.45
C GLU A 92 -8.65 -11.57 -14.00
N GLU A 93 -9.70 -11.95 -13.25
CA GLU A 93 -11.09 -11.66 -13.57
C GLU A 93 -11.37 -10.15 -13.66
N TRP A 94 -10.65 -9.28 -12.95
CA TRP A 94 -10.86 -7.82 -13.00
C TRP A 94 -10.19 -7.16 -14.20
N ARG A 95 -9.32 -7.87 -14.92
CA ARG A 95 -8.64 -7.32 -16.09
C ARG A 95 -9.63 -7.20 -17.24
N LEU A 96 -9.71 -6.02 -17.85
CA LEU A 96 -10.62 -5.76 -18.98
C LEU A 96 -10.44 -6.74 -20.15
N VAL A 97 -9.22 -7.25 -20.37
CA VAL A 97 -8.93 -8.26 -21.41
C VAL A 97 -9.70 -9.57 -21.21
N ASN A 98 -10.11 -9.86 -19.98
CA ASN A 98 -10.87 -11.05 -19.59
C ASN A 98 -12.38 -10.77 -19.46
N ARG A 99 -12.83 -9.56 -19.82
CA ARG A 99 -14.22 -9.12 -19.68
C ARG A 99 -14.92 -8.98 -21.02
N ALA A 100 -16.22 -9.29 -21.03
CA ALA A 100 -17.06 -8.93 -22.16
C ALA A 100 -17.27 -7.41 -22.19
N LEU A 101 -16.90 -6.76 -23.29
CA LEU A 101 -17.15 -5.33 -23.51
C LEU A 101 -18.11 -5.16 -24.68
N SER A 102 -19.25 -4.51 -24.44
CA SER A 102 -20.23 -4.23 -25.49
C SER A 102 -20.83 -2.85 -25.30
N ASN A 103 -20.87 -2.07 -26.39
CA ASN A 103 -21.38 -0.69 -26.41
C ASN A 103 -20.79 0.20 -25.30
N GLY A 104 -19.49 0.05 -25.02
CA GLY A 104 -18.80 0.82 -23.99
C GLY A 104 -19.14 0.43 -22.54
N SER A 105 -19.79 -0.72 -22.32
CA SER A 105 -20.17 -1.20 -21.00
C SER A 105 -19.72 -2.65 -20.75
N VAL A 106 -19.35 -2.91 -19.50
CA VAL A 106 -18.95 -4.23 -18.99
C VAL A 106 -20.11 -4.78 -18.14
N PRO A 107 -20.59 -6.02 -18.38
CA PRO A 107 -21.54 -6.67 -17.49
C PRO A 107 -20.83 -7.10 -16.21
N VAL A 108 -21.48 -6.86 -15.07
CA VAL A 108 -21.00 -7.27 -13.75
C VAL A 108 -22.15 -7.88 -12.95
N GLU A 109 -21.84 -8.92 -12.18
CA GLU A 109 -22.77 -9.53 -11.24
C GLU A 109 -22.99 -8.61 -10.02
N GLU A 110 -23.99 -8.93 -9.20
CA GLU A 110 -24.29 -8.14 -7.98
C GLU A 110 -23.13 -8.14 -6.98
N ALA A 111 -22.52 -9.30 -6.74
CA ALA A 111 -21.36 -9.42 -5.87
C ALA A 111 -20.18 -8.59 -6.37
N GLU A 112 -19.95 -8.59 -7.69
CA GLU A 112 -18.89 -7.79 -8.31
C GLU A 112 -19.17 -6.29 -8.22
N LEU A 113 -20.44 -5.88 -8.32
CA LEU A 113 -20.82 -4.50 -8.07
C LEU A 113 -20.50 -4.09 -6.62
N HIS A 114 -20.72 -4.97 -5.64
CA HIS A 114 -20.37 -4.70 -4.25
C HIS A 114 -18.86 -4.57 -4.04
N ASP A 115 -18.03 -5.38 -4.72
CA ASP A 115 -16.58 -5.22 -4.72
C ASP A 115 -16.15 -3.86 -5.28
N LEU A 116 -16.75 -3.45 -6.41
CA LEU A 116 -16.46 -2.14 -7.03
C LEU A 116 -16.94 -0.97 -6.16
N LEU A 117 -18.07 -1.10 -5.47
CA LEU A 117 -18.55 -0.10 -4.51
C LEU A 117 -17.67 -0.03 -3.27
N GLN A 118 -17.15 -1.16 -2.78
CA GLN A 118 -16.16 -1.19 -1.70
C GLN A 118 -14.90 -0.43 -2.12
N GLN A 119 -14.42 -0.62 -3.35
CA GLN A 119 -13.28 0.18 -3.84
C GLN A 119 -13.62 1.67 -3.93
N ALA A 120 -14.81 2.04 -4.43
CA ALA A 120 -15.23 3.45 -4.47
C ALA A 120 -15.24 4.11 -3.07
N ILE A 121 -15.68 3.37 -2.04
CA ILE A 121 -15.63 3.81 -0.64
C ILE A 121 -14.18 4.00 -0.19
N ARG A 122 -13.30 3.03 -0.49
CA ARG A 122 -11.88 3.09 -0.15
C ARG A 122 -11.20 4.31 -0.78
N ASP A 123 -11.44 4.55 -2.06
CA ASP A 123 -10.91 5.70 -2.80
C ASP A 123 -11.36 7.00 -2.12
N ARG A 124 -12.67 7.14 -1.86
CA ARG A 124 -13.24 8.33 -1.19
C ARG A 124 -12.65 8.58 0.20
N ILE A 125 -12.42 7.53 0.99
CA ILE A 125 -11.81 7.66 2.32
C ILE A 125 -10.35 8.10 2.19
N THR A 126 -9.62 7.50 1.24
CA THR A 126 -8.19 7.79 1.00
C THR A 126 -8.00 9.22 0.50
N GLU A 127 -8.78 9.67 -0.48
CA GLU A 127 -8.78 11.05 -0.99
C GLU A 127 -9.16 12.08 0.07
N GLY A 128 -9.93 11.67 1.08
CA GLY A 128 -10.36 12.50 2.20
C GLY A 128 -9.39 12.52 3.39
N LEU A 129 -8.19 11.95 3.25
CA LEU A 129 -7.15 11.89 4.28
C LEU A 129 -5.80 12.32 3.67
N PRO A 130 -4.91 12.96 4.45
CA PRO A 130 -5.10 13.41 5.84
C PRO A 130 -6.05 14.63 5.94
N LEU A 131 -6.69 14.78 7.10
CA LEU A 131 -7.47 15.95 7.47
C LEU A 131 -6.57 17.06 8.02
N SER A 132 -6.92 18.32 7.74
CA SER A 132 -6.36 19.45 8.49
C SER A 132 -6.97 19.48 9.90
N VAL A 133 -6.17 19.15 10.91
CA VAL A 133 -6.58 19.12 12.32
C VAL A 133 -6.07 20.40 13.03
N PRO A 134 -6.95 21.19 13.68
CA PRO A 134 -6.53 22.35 14.47
C PRO A 134 -5.67 21.99 15.68
N ASP A 135 -4.64 22.80 15.99
CA ASP A 135 -3.69 22.58 17.10
C ASP A 135 -4.34 22.22 18.45
N PRO A 136 -5.44 22.86 18.91
CA PRO A 136 -6.04 22.51 20.20
C PRO A 136 -6.61 21.08 20.24
N ILE A 137 -6.99 20.53 19.08
CA ILE A 137 -7.47 19.15 18.96
C ILE A 137 -6.28 18.19 18.89
N ALA A 138 -5.25 18.54 18.10
CA ALA A 138 -4.00 17.78 18.03
C ALA A 138 -3.39 17.59 19.42
N ALA A 139 -3.17 18.69 20.14
CA ALA A 139 -2.61 18.68 21.50
C ALA A 139 -3.47 17.91 22.53
N GLY A 140 -4.79 17.79 22.28
CA GLY A 140 -5.68 17.00 23.13
C GLY A 140 -5.59 15.49 22.88
N LEU A 141 -4.90 15.08 21.82
CA LEU A 141 -4.77 13.70 21.34
C LEU A 141 -3.31 13.22 21.27
N ASP A 142 -2.32 14.04 21.67
CA ASP A 142 -0.89 13.71 21.63
C ASP A 142 -0.59 12.32 22.23
N ASP A 143 -1.04 12.04 23.45
CA ASP A 143 -0.83 10.73 24.10
C ASP A 143 -1.37 9.54 23.26
N ALA A 144 -2.45 9.76 22.51
CA ALA A 144 -3.04 8.72 21.65
C ALA A 144 -2.31 8.58 20.32
N VAL A 145 -1.73 9.68 19.80
CA VAL A 145 -0.86 9.67 18.62
C VAL A 145 0.43 8.95 18.96
N ASP A 146 1.09 9.32 20.07
CA ASP A 146 2.33 8.68 20.53
C ASP A 146 2.15 7.17 20.72
N SER A 147 1.04 6.74 21.31
CA SER A 147 0.74 5.30 21.47
C SER A 147 0.53 4.57 20.14
N LEU A 148 -0.02 5.26 19.13
CA LEU A 148 -0.17 4.71 17.79
C LEU A 148 1.18 4.63 17.08
N ASP A 149 2.01 5.66 17.20
CA ASP A 149 3.36 5.70 16.63
C ASP A 149 4.23 4.61 17.24
N GLU A 150 4.22 4.41 18.56
CA GLU A 150 4.89 3.28 19.21
C GLU A 150 4.40 1.93 18.66
N SER A 151 3.08 1.77 18.51
CA SER A 151 2.48 0.54 17.96
C SER A 151 2.79 0.32 16.48
N LEU A 152 3.10 1.40 15.75
CA LEU A 152 3.50 1.38 14.36
C LEU A 152 4.99 1.13 14.22
N ALA A 153 5.83 1.73 15.05
CA ALA A 153 7.28 1.49 15.10
C ALA A 153 7.60 0.01 15.33
N ASP A 154 6.85 -0.67 16.20
CA ASP A 154 6.93 -2.12 16.41
C ASP A 154 6.62 -2.96 15.13
N ARG A 155 6.09 -2.33 14.08
CA ARG A 155 5.56 -3.00 12.88
C ARG A 155 6.05 -2.42 11.56
N GLN A 156 6.62 -1.23 11.58
CA GLN A 156 7.21 -0.57 10.43
C GLN A 156 8.69 -0.94 10.39
N LEU A 157 9.16 -1.15 9.18
CA LEU A 157 10.58 -1.26 8.92
C LEU A 157 11.11 0.17 8.98
N SER A 158 12.06 0.43 9.88
CA SER A 158 12.75 1.71 9.90
C SER A 158 13.25 2.03 8.48
N THR A 159 12.93 3.24 8.00
CA THR A 159 13.46 3.78 6.73
C THR A 159 14.12 5.15 6.94
N ASP A 160 14.05 5.70 8.16
CA ASP A 160 14.71 6.93 8.57
C ASP A 160 16.12 6.64 9.09
N PHE A 161 17.02 6.29 8.16
CA PHE A 161 18.42 6.07 8.49
C PHE A 161 19.24 7.34 8.24
N ASP A 162 19.77 7.94 9.32
CA ASP A 162 20.59 9.16 9.24
C ASP A 162 21.96 8.96 8.58
N ALA A 163 22.41 7.72 8.40
CA ALA A 163 23.69 7.39 7.78
C ALA A 163 23.69 6.02 7.08
N VAL A 164 24.24 6.00 5.86
CA VAL A 164 24.51 4.76 5.10
C VAL A 164 25.86 4.18 5.53
N ARG A 165 25.83 2.97 6.10
CA ARG A 165 26.98 2.25 6.65
C ARG A 165 27.11 0.86 6.01
N PRO A 166 27.83 0.73 4.88
CA PRO A 166 27.94 -0.54 4.16
C PRO A 166 28.49 -1.70 5.00
N ASP A 167 29.31 -1.40 6.01
CA ASP A 167 29.86 -2.39 6.94
C ASP A 167 28.78 -3.06 7.81
N LEU A 168 27.63 -2.42 8.00
CA LEU A 168 26.50 -2.92 8.78
C LEU A 168 25.42 -3.60 7.93
N PHE A 169 25.57 -3.61 6.60
CA PHE A 169 24.56 -4.21 5.71
C PHE A 169 24.33 -5.70 6.00
N PRO A 170 23.10 -6.19 5.78
CA PRO A 170 22.77 -7.61 5.85
C PRO A 170 23.66 -8.45 4.92
N PRO A 171 24.00 -9.70 5.30
CA PRO A 171 24.86 -10.56 4.50
C PRO A 171 24.31 -10.79 3.08
N CYS A 172 22.99 -10.89 2.92
CA CYS A 172 22.35 -11.03 1.61
C CYS A 172 22.53 -9.80 0.70
N VAL A 173 22.53 -8.59 1.28
CA VAL A 173 22.77 -7.34 0.52
C VAL A 173 24.25 -7.19 0.19
N LYS A 174 25.14 -7.53 1.13
CA LYS A 174 26.59 -7.57 0.89
C LYS A 174 26.95 -8.51 -0.26
N ALA A 175 26.36 -9.70 -0.29
CA ALA A 175 26.57 -10.65 -1.38
C ALA A 175 26.06 -10.12 -2.74
N LEU A 176 25.00 -9.30 -2.76
CA LEU A 176 24.56 -8.62 -3.98
C LEU A 176 25.57 -7.54 -4.43
N LEU A 177 26.11 -6.75 -3.50
CA LEU A 177 27.14 -5.76 -3.78
C LEU A 177 28.43 -6.41 -4.29
N ASP A 178 28.91 -7.47 -3.64
CA ASP A 178 30.11 -8.19 -4.03
C ASP A 178 30.01 -8.73 -5.46
N ARG A 179 28.83 -9.17 -5.89
CA ARG A 179 28.56 -9.61 -7.26
C ARG A 179 28.65 -8.46 -8.26
N VAL A 180 28.06 -7.31 -7.93
CA VAL A 180 28.13 -6.11 -8.78
C VAL A 180 29.58 -5.62 -8.90
N GLU A 181 30.33 -5.60 -7.79
CA GLU A 181 31.75 -5.24 -7.78
C GLU A 181 32.62 -6.22 -8.58
N ALA A 182 32.26 -7.51 -8.59
CA ALA A 182 32.90 -8.53 -9.42
C ALA A 182 32.56 -8.39 -10.92
N GLY A 183 31.59 -7.54 -11.28
CA GLY A 183 31.08 -7.37 -12.64
C GLY A 183 30.11 -8.47 -13.08
N ASP A 184 29.51 -9.21 -12.14
CA ASP A 184 28.48 -10.20 -12.43
C ASP A 184 27.11 -9.54 -12.62
N GLU A 185 26.34 -10.06 -13.58
CA GLU A 185 24.98 -9.57 -13.77
C GLU A 185 24.03 -10.07 -12.67
N LEU A 186 23.24 -9.14 -12.11
CA LEU A 186 22.13 -9.46 -11.23
C LEU A 186 20.86 -9.75 -12.04
N ASN A 187 20.06 -10.71 -11.60
CA ASN A 187 18.73 -10.91 -12.17
C ASN A 187 17.78 -9.77 -11.76
N HIS A 188 16.63 -9.65 -12.43
CA HIS A 188 15.66 -8.56 -12.17
C HIS A 188 15.30 -8.43 -10.67
N THR A 189 15.08 -9.55 -9.98
CA THR A 189 14.73 -9.56 -8.56
C THR A 189 15.90 -9.06 -7.70
N GLY A 190 17.12 -9.52 -7.96
CA GLY A 190 18.32 -9.07 -7.23
C GLY A 190 18.60 -7.59 -7.42
N ARG A 191 18.41 -7.08 -8.65
CA ARG A 191 18.52 -5.65 -8.97
C ARG A 191 17.50 -4.82 -8.21
N PHE A 192 16.24 -5.25 -8.22
CA PHE A 192 15.17 -4.59 -7.47
C PHE A 192 15.47 -4.58 -5.98
N THR A 193 15.84 -5.74 -5.39
CA THR A 193 16.18 -5.85 -3.97
C THR A 193 17.29 -4.87 -3.57
N LEU A 194 18.38 -4.85 -4.33
CA LEU A 194 19.53 -4.00 -4.03
C LEU A 194 19.13 -2.52 -4.12
N THR A 195 18.47 -2.12 -5.20
CA THR A 195 18.02 -0.74 -5.43
C THR A 195 17.05 -0.30 -4.33
N ALA A 196 16.05 -1.12 -4.01
CA ALA A 196 15.06 -0.85 -2.98
C ALA A 196 15.70 -0.71 -1.59
N PHE A 197 16.62 -1.60 -1.23
CA PHE A 197 17.34 -1.53 0.04
C PHE A 197 18.20 -0.27 0.14
N LEU A 198 19.03 0.02 -0.86
CA LEU A 198 19.94 1.17 -0.84
C LEU A 198 19.16 2.50 -0.77
N THR A 199 18.06 2.59 -1.51
CA THR A 199 17.16 3.76 -1.46
C THR A 199 16.51 3.87 -0.07
N SER A 200 16.05 2.76 0.50
CA SER A 200 15.42 2.72 1.83
C SER A 200 16.39 3.08 2.96
N VAL A 201 17.70 2.88 2.80
CA VAL A 201 18.72 3.32 3.78
C VAL A 201 19.24 4.74 3.56
N GLY A 202 18.66 5.48 2.61
CA GLY A 202 18.95 6.89 2.40
C GLY A 202 20.00 7.20 1.32
N MET A 203 20.39 6.24 0.47
CA MET A 203 21.25 6.55 -0.68
C MET A 203 20.49 7.32 -1.76
N SER A 204 21.13 8.33 -2.35
CA SER A 204 20.50 9.09 -3.43
C SER A 204 20.39 8.26 -4.71
N PRO A 205 19.40 8.55 -5.59
CA PRO A 205 19.26 7.87 -6.87
C PRO A 205 20.52 7.86 -7.74
N GLY A 206 21.34 8.92 -7.66
CA GLY A 206 22.60 9.02 -8.37
C GLY A 206 23.67 8.07 -7.83
N GLU A 207 23.78 7.94 -6.51
CA GLU A 207 24.73 7.03 -5.86
C GLU A 207 24.34 5.57 -6.10
N VAL A 208 23.05 5.25 -6.05
CA VAL A 208 22.54 3.90 -6.36
C VAL A 208 22.82 3.52 -7.81
N ALA A 209 22.66 4.46 -8.75
CA ALA A 209 22.96 4.24 -10.16
C ALA A 209 24.47 4.03 -10.40
N GLU A 210 25.33 4.80 -9.75
CA GLU A 210 26.79 4.65 -9.86
C GLU A 210 27.26 3.28 -9.33
N LEU A 211 26.71 2.82 -8.21
CA LEU A 211 26.97 1.49 -7.65
C LEU A 211 26.48 0.36 -8.54
N SER A 212 25.44 0.60 -9.35
CA SER A 212 24.82 -0.42 -10.20
C SER A 212 25.36 -0.41 -11.64
N ALA A 213 26.25 0.52 -12.01
CA ALA A 213 26.71 0.76 -13.38
C ALA A 213 27.57 -0.36 -14.02
N GLY A 214 27.87 -1.45 -13.30
CA GLY A 214 28.64 -2.59 -13.79
C GLY A 214 27.84 -3.65 -14.55
N ASP A 215 26.52 -3.69 -14.36
CA ASP A 215 25.58 -4.49 -15.14
C ASP A 215 25.25 -3.73 -16.44
N GLU A 216 24.90 -4.38 -17.56
CA GLU A 216 24.35 -3.67 -18.75
C GLU A 216 22.98 -3.06 -18.41
N PHE A 217 23.01 -1.97 -17.63
CA PHE A 217 21.89 -1.15 -17.27
C PHE A 217 21.76 -0.04 -18.30
N ASN A 218 20.56 0.11 -18.84
CA ASN A 218 20.22 1.36 -19.49
C ASN A 218 20.09 2.41 -18.38
N ASP A 219 21.04 3.34 -18.29
CA ASP A 219 21.12 4.42 -17.27
C ASP A 219 19.76 5.11 -17.02
N GLU A 220 18.92 5.21 -18.05
CA GLU A 220 17.57 5.78 -17.97
C GLU A 220 16.62 4.99 -17.05
N THR A 221 16.73 3.66 -16.96
CA THR A 221 15.79 2.81 -16.20
C THR A 221 16.08 2.85 -14.70
N ILE A 222 17.36 2.86 -14.28
CA ILE A 222 17.69 2.98 -12.85
C ILE A 222 17.37 4.39 -12.36
N GLN A 223 17.76 5.43 -13.10
CA GLN A 223 17.42 6.78 -12.70
C GLN A 223 15.91 6.97 -12.63
N TYR A 224 15.15 6.41 -13.57
CA TYR A 224 13.69 6.45 -13.52
C TYR A 224 13.15 5.68 -12.32
N GLN A 225 13.61 4.45 -12.07
CA GLN A 225 13.15 3.64 -10.93
C GLN A 225 13.52 4.27 -9.59
N ALA A 226 14.77 4.73 -9.43
CA ALA A 226 15.25 5.35 -8.21
C ALA A 226 14.68 6.76 -8.01
N ALA A 227 14.45 7.53 -9.07
CA ALA A 227 13.72 8.81 -8.97
C ALA A 227 12.27 8.58 -8.58
N HIS A 228 11.59 7.60 -9.18
CA HIS A 228 10.21 7.26 -8.80
C HIS A 228 10.13 6.73 -7.36
N LEU A 229 11.15 6.02 -6.89
CA LEU A 229 11.27 5.58 -5.50
C LEU A 229 11.63 6.71 -4.52
N GLY A 230 12.24 7.80 -4.99
CA GLY A 230 12.79 8.89 -4.18
C GLY A 230 12.01 10.21 -4.21
N GLU A 231 11.13 10.44 -5.19
CA GLU A 231 10.39 11.71 -5.35
C GLU A 231 9.36 11.98 -4.21
N ASN A 232 9.03 10.97 -3.40
CA ASN A 232 8.01 11.06 -2.33
C ASN A 232 8.54 10.80 -0.91
N GLY A 233 9.86 10.88 -0.68
CA GLY A 233 10.43 11.03 0.68
C GLY A 233 10.36 9.83 1.62
N THR A 234 9.70 8.74 1.27
CA THR A 234 9.80 7.43 1.94
C THR A 234 9.79 6.36 0.84
N GLY A 235 10.62 5.33 0.95
CA GLY A 235 10.75 4.31 -0.09
C GLY A 235 9.41 3.64 -0.37
N GLU A 236 8.73 4.02 -1.46
CA GLU A 236 7.42 3.48 -1.85
C GLU A 236 7.45 1.95 -2.08
N TYR A 237 8.66 1.37 -2.18
CA TYR A 237 8.86 -0.06 -2.23
C TYR A 237 10.01 -0.48 -1.30
N PRO A 238 9.71 -0.98 -0.09
CA PRO A 238 10.73 -1.61 0.74
C PRO A 238 11.32 -2.82 0.01
N PRO A 239 12.59 -3.20 0.32
CA PRO A 239 13.16 -4.41 -0.22
C PRO A 239 12.32 -5.63 0.21
N PRO A 240 12.39 -6.75 -0.51
CA PRO A 240 11.65 -7.95 -0.13
C PRO A 240 12.07 -8.49 1.24
N SER A 241 11.12 -9.10 1.95
CA SER A 241 11.35 -9.76 3.25
C SER A 241 12.33 -10.92 3.14
N CYS A 242 12.88 -11.38 4.28
CA CYS A 242 13.78 -12.52 4.32
C CYS A 242 13.15 -13.80 3.73
N ALA A 243 11.85 -14.02 3.95
CA ALA A 243 11.13 -15.15 3.36
C ALA A 243 11.03 -15.06 1.82
N THR A 244 10.78 -13.85 1.30
CA THR A 244 10.77 -13.59 -0.13
C THR A 244 12.17 -13.74 -0.73
N MET A 245 13.19 -13.21 -0.05
CA MET A 245 14.60 -13.35 -0.42
C MET A 245 15.03 -14.82 -0.48
N ASP A 246 14.62 -15.65 0.47
CA ASP A 246 14.91 -17.09 0.51
C ASP A 246 14.26 -17.81 -0.69
N THR A 247 13.00 -17.49 -0.99
CA THR A 247 12.26 -18.03 -2.14
C THR A 247 12.95 -17.74 -3.47
N PHE A 248 13.53 -16.54 -3.62
CA PHE A 248 14.26 -16.14 -4.82
C PHE A 248 15.75 -16.50 -4.81
N GLY A 249 16.23 -17.21 -3.76
CA GLY A 249 17.63 -17.61 -3.64
C GLY A 249 18.60 -16.46 -3.38
N LEU A 250 18.10 -15.34 -2.86
CA LEU A 250 18.88 -14.14 -2.53
C LEU A 250 19.27 -14.09 -1.04
N CYS A 251 18.64 -14.88 -0.17
CA CYS A 251 18.97 -14.94 1.26
C CYS A 251 20.18 -15.87 1.50
N VAL A 252 21.39 -15.34 1.30
CA VAL A 252 22.67 -16.06 1.41
C VAL A 252 23.52 -15.57 2.58
N ASP A 253 24.56 -16.34 2.92
CA ASP A 253 25.57 -16.00 3.93
C ASP A 253 25.01 -15.64 5.32
N LYS A 254 23.92 -16.30 5.72
CA LYS A 254 23.19 -16.06 6.98
C LYS A 254 24.12 -16.15 8.20
N ASP A 255 24.05 -15.14 9.07
CA ASP A 255 24.71 -15.10 10.37
C ASP A 255 23.70 -15.39 11.51
N GLU A 256 24.12 -15.20 12.77
CA GLU A 256 23.29 -15.46 13.95
C GLU A 256 22.04 -14.55 13.99
N LEU A 257 22.20 -13.25 13.68
CA LEU A 257 21.11 -12.27 13.68
C LEU A 257 20.05 -12.58 12.60
N CYS A 258 20.44 -13.18 11.47
CA CYS A 258 19.50 -13.62 10.44
C CYS A 258 18.46 -14.64 10.95
N SER A 259 18.67 -15.28 12.10
CA SER A 259 17.72 -16.22 12.69
C SER A 259 16.67 -15.56 13.61
N GLU A 260 16.88 -14.29 13.96
CA GLU A 260 16.07 -13.53 14.91
C GLU A 260 15.20 -12.47 14.21
N ILE A 261 15.51 -12.15 12.95
CA ILE A 261 14.84 -11.13 12.13
C ILE A 261 14.09 -11.73 10.95
N ASP A 262 13.12 -11.00 10.40
CA ASP A 262 12.32 -11.37 9.23
C ASP A 262 12.48 -10.43 8.03
N HIS A 263 13.28 -9.37 8.15
CA HIS A 263 13.50 -8.38 7.10
C HIS A 263 14.92 -7.78 7.05
N PRO A 264 15.49 -7.53 5.84
CA PRO A 264 16.81 -6.90 5.69
C PRO A 264 16.95 -5.51 6.34
N LEU A 265 15.90 -4.69 6.33
CA LEU A 265 15.91 -3.38 6.99
C LEU A 265 15.98 -3.51 8.53
N THR A 266 15.23 -4.43 9.13
CA THR A 266 15.30 -4.73 10.57
C THR A 266 16.71 -5.16 10.97
N TYR A 267 17.36 -6.00 10.16
CA TYR A 267 18.76 -6.38 10.40
C TYR A 267 19.67 -5.15 10.44
N TYR A 268 19.51 -4.23 9.48
CA TYR A 268 20.36 -3.04 9.39
C TYR A 268 20.14 -2.09 10.56
N ASP A 269 18.89 -1.92 10.98
CA ASP A 269 18.47 -1.14 12.15
C ASP A 269 19.08 -1.69 13.44
N GLU A 270 18.93 -2.98 13.72
CA GLU A 270 19.52 -3.61 14.92
C GLU A 270 21.06 -3.51 14.95
N ARG A 271 21.72 -3.59 13.78
CA ARG A 271 23.17 -3.40 13.68
C ARG A 271 23.59 -1.95 13.89
N LEU A 272 22.77 -0.98 13.47
CA LEU A 272 23.02 0.44 13.71
C LEU A 272 22.92 0.76 15.20
N ASP A 273 21.85 0.31 15.85
CA ASP A 273 21.62 0.48 17.29
C ASP A 273 22.77 -0.11 18.11
N ALA A 274 23.15 -1.36 17.83
CA ALA A 274 24.26 -2.02 18.52
C ALA A 274 25.63 -1.36 18.27
N SER A 275 25.76 -0.53 17.23
CA SER A 275 26.99 0.22 16.93
C SER A 275 27.02 1.63 17.53
N ALA A 276 25.88 2.12 18.02
CA ALA A 276 25.72 3.42 18.66
C ALA A 276 25.95 3.36 20.18
N GLU A 277 25.92 2.16 20.78
CA GLU A 277 26.26 1.87 22.18
C GLU A 277 27.77 1.73 22.44
#